data_AF-A0A820T824-F1
#
_entry.id   AF-A0A820T824-F1
#
_cell.length_a   1.000
_cell.length_b   1.000
_cell.length_c   1.000
_cell.angle_alpha   90.00
_cell.angle_beta   90.00
_cell.angle_gamma   90.00
#
_symmetry.space_group_name_H-M   'P 1'
#
loop_
_entity.id
_entity.type
_entity.pdbx_description
1 polymer ?
#
loop_
_entity_poly.entity_id
_entity_poly.type
_entity_poly.pdbx_seq_one_letter_code
_entity_poly.pdbx_strand_id
1 'polypeptide(L)'
;MHIDVQTKYQNAFLRELIEMACEDIKIDDEEILQDLFYKPDSQSFTCFVLFHSSFRTVHIRQYIIDRLLTQSISWEDIGMRWDELLAWRNYTNQQRVVANKVWALIREVSSKQFEIDKLINTENDKMQEKLKIIEIIPSCLDIYCSNAPDKQDYKDLLQNIANSFTEKIVRTVAIPNEIDQFVPIAKRLHPYSKSTVWHLFRQQPLTLLPSATDTNVKETPDPITCHGLLTQADKTFDLFAAQLNDTCTNWKTLSVSSWIHLFPDKRYIDYDLGILEPLLDAVVTPILKQILDFWTGRENLMCLCQG
;
A
#
# COMPACT_ATOMS: atom_id res chain seq x y z
N MET A 1 35.85 -36.33 -31.42
CA MET A 1 34.53 -36.57 -32.04
C MET A 1 33.95 -37.83 -31.41
N HIS A 2 33.46 -37.68 -30.18
CA HIS A 2 32.80 -38.76 -29.43
C HIS A 2 31.31 -38.52 -29.56
N ILE A 3 30.66 -39.41 -30.31
CA ILE A 3 29.23 -39.56 -30.36
C ILE A 3 28.86 -40.21 -29.02
N ASP A 4 28.20 -39.48 -28.11
CA ASP A 4 27.63 -40.10 -26.92
C ASP A 4 26.11 -40.26 -27.11
N VAL A 5 25.76 -41.52 -27.37
CA VAL A 5 24.48 -42.05 -27.81
C VAL A 5 23.63 -42.41 -26.59
N GLN A 6 23.34 -41.45 -25.71
CA GLN A 6 22.61 -41.75 -24.46
C GLN A 6 21.16 -41.27 -24.38
N THR A 7 20.57 -40.70 -25.43
CA THR A 7 19.19 -40.17 -25.39
C THR A 7 18.16 -40.91 -26.25
N LYS A 8 18.45 -42.12 -26.77
CA LYS A 8 17.57 -42.73 -27.79
C LYS A 8 16.81 -44.01 -27.46
N TYR A 9 16.93 -44.56 -26.25
CA TYR A 9 16.09 -45.70 -25.85
C TYR A 9 15.64 -45.55 -24.39
N GLN A 10 14.55 -44.82 -24.16
CA GLN A 10 13.71 -45.12 -23.00
C GLN A 10 13.20 -46.55 -23.20
N ASN A 11 13.65 -47.48 -22.36
CA ASN A 11 13.23 -48.87 -22.35
C ASN A 11 11.70 -48.93 -22.27
N ALA A 12 11.03 -49.49 -23.29
CA ALA A 12 9.57 -49.53 -23.38
C ALA A 12 8.93 -50.19 -22.14
N PHE A 13 9.58 -51.23 -21.60
CA PHE A 13 9.15 -51.90 -20.37
C PHE A 13 9.24 -50.97 -19.14
N LEU A 14 10.31 -50.17 -19.03
CA LEU A 14 10.44 -49.18 -17.96
C LEU A 14 9.33 -48.13 -18.04
N ARG A 15 8.94 -47.74 -19.26
CA ARG A 15 7.86 -46.79 -19.49
C ARG A 15 6.50 -47.35 -19.07
N GLU A 16 6.19 -48.59 -19.48
CA GLU A 16 4.96 -49.28 -19.07
C GLU A 16 4.90 -49.47 -17.55
N LEU A 17 6.02 -49.83 -16.91
CA LEU A 17 6.09 -49.92 -15.45
C LEU A 17 5.82 -48.58 -14.76
N ILE A 18 6.36 -47.49 -15.29
CA ILE A 18 6.12 -46.15 -14.75
C ILE A 18 4.67 -45.72 -14.96
N GLU A 19 4.09 -45.99 -16.14
CA GLU A 19 2.68 -45.71 -16.42
C GLU A 19 1.77 -46.48 -15.45
N MET A 20 1.94 -47.80 -15.33
CA MET A 20 1.18 -48.63 -14.38
C MET A 20 1.35 -48.15 -12.94
N ALA A 21 2.58 -47.84 -12.51
CA ALA A 21 2.82 -47.36 -11.15
C ALA A 21 2.18 -45.98 -10.88
N CYS A 22 1.99 -45.16 -11.93
CA CYS A 22 1.35 -43.85 -11.80
C CYS A 22 -0.18 -43.92 -11.81
N GLU A 23 -0.80 -45.00 -12.30
CA GLU A 23 -2.26 -45.14 -12.34
C GLU A 23 -2.89 -45.12 -10.94
N ASP A 24 -2.18 -45.65 -9.95
CA ASP A 24 -2.65 -45.72 -8.55
C ASP A 24 -2.36 -44.45 -7.73
N ILE A 25 -1.54 -43.52 -8.26
CA ILE A 25 -1.15 -42.32 -7.55
C ILE A 25 -2.24 -41.26 -7.69
N LYS A 26 -2.81 -40.85 -6.54
CA LYS A 26 -3.76 -39.74 -6.46
C LYS A 26 -3.05 -38.53 -5.87
N ILE A 27 -2.92 -37.47 -6.66
CA ILE A 27 -2.48 -36.14 -6.21
C ILE A 27 -3.72 -35.26 -6.15
N ASP A 28 -3.92 -34.58 -5.03
CA ASP A 28 -5.01 -33.61 -4.89
C ASP A 28 -4.60 -32.20 -5.38
N ASP A 29 -5.60 -31.34 -5.64
CA ASP A 29 -5.36 -30.01 -6.18
C ASP A 29 -4.59 -29.10 -5.20
N GLU A 30 -4.76 -29.33 -3.89
CA GLU A 30 -4.11 -28.55 -2.84
C GLU A 30 -2.62 -28.88 -2.75
N GLU A 31 -2.26 -30.16 -2.84
CA GLU A 31 -0.88 -30.68 -2.88
C GLU A 31 -0.13 -30.12 -4.08
N ILE A 32 -0.76 -30.05 -5.26
CA ILE A 32 -0.16 -29.44 -6.45
C ILE A 32 0.23 -27.98 -6.18
N LEU A 33 -0.69 -27.17 -5.65
CA LEU A 33 -0.42 -25.78 -5.35
C LEU A 33 0.57 -25.62 -4.21
N GLN A 34 0.52 -26.52 -3.22
CA GLN A 34 1.46 -26.51 -2.11
C GLN A 34 2.89 -26.74 -2.58
N ASP A 35 3.11 -27.75 -3.41
CA ASP A 35 4.43 -28.19 -3.90
C ASP A 35 5.03 -27.27 -4.96
N LEU A 36 4.18 -26.57 -5.73
CA LEU A 36 4.62 -25.82 -6.91
C LEU A 36 4.47 -24.31 -6.77
N PHE A 37 3.62 -23.85 -5.85
CA PHE A 37 3.42 -22.45 -5.58
C PHE A 37 3.76 -22.11 -4.13
N TYR A 38 3.01 -22.56 -3.12
CA TYR A 38 3.20 -22.07 -1.75
C TYR A 38 4.56 -22.41 -1.13
N LYS A 39 5.10 -23.61 -1.42
CA LYS A 39 6.41 -24.08 -0.96
C LYS A 39 7.13 -24.77 -2.11
N PRO A 40 7.56 -24.03 -3.14
CA PRO A 40 8.06 -24.63 -4.36
C PRO A 40 9.39 -25.34 -4.10
N ASP A 41 9.39 -26.66 -4.22
CA ASP A 41 10.57 -27.49 -3.99
C ASP A 41 10.88 -28.38 -5.20
N SER A 42 12.13 -28.28 -5.68
CA SER A 42 12.68 -29.13 -6.72
C SER A 42 12.62 -30.63 -6.42
N GLN A 43 12.61 -31.00 -5.13
CA GLN A 43 12.58 -32.39 -4.65
C GLN A 43 11.17 -32.90 -4.41
N SER A 44 10.14 -32.05 -4.49
CA SER A 44 8.75 -32.49 -4.40
C SER A 44 8.43 -33.49 -5.50
N PHE A 45 7.56 -34.44 -5.19
CA PHE A 45 7.10 -35.43 -6.16
C PHE A 45 6.43 -34.75 -7.35
N THR A 46 5.59 -33.74 -7.09
CA THR A 46 4.89 -32.97 -8.12
C THR A 46 5.86 -32.27 -9.07
N CYS A 47 6.94 -31.65 -8.56
CA CYS A 47 7.98 -31.05 -9.40
C CYS A 47 8.75 -32.10 -10.21
N PHE A 48 9.02 -33.27 -9.62
CA PHE A 48 9.69 -34.37 -10.31
C PHE A 48 8.86 -34.90 -11.48
N VAL A 49 7.56 -35.11 -11.28
CA VAL A 49 6.61 -35.54 -12.32
C VAL A 49 6.56 -34.54 -13.47
N LEU A 50 6.61 -33.23 -13.17
CA LEU A 50 6.55 -32.19 -14.21
C LEU A 50 7.78 -32.17 -15.14
N PHE A 51 8.98 -32.34 -14.57
CA PHE A 51 10.23 -32.05 -15.28
C PHE A 51 11.10 -33.26 -15.62
N HIS A 52 10.90 -34.41 -14.98
CA HIS A 52 11.73 -35.58 -15.26
C HIS A 52 11.27 -36.30 -16.54
N SER A 53 12.23 -36.68 -17.39
CA SER A 53 11.97 -37.17 -18.75
C SER A 53 11.11 -38.44 -18.80
N SER A 54 11.21 -39.30 -17.78
CA SER A 54 10.42 -40.52 -17.67
C SER A 54 8.91 -40.29 -17.52
N PHE A 55 8.50 -39.11 -17.03
CA PHE A 55 7.10 -38.78 -16.81
C PHE A 55 6.49 -37.95 -17.95
N ARG A 56 7.22 -37.77 -19.06
CA ARG A 56 6.80 -36.84 -20.13
C ARG A 56 5.43 -37.19 -20.73
N THR A 57 5.04 -38.47 -20.75
CA THR A 57 3.79 -38.94 -21.36
C THR A 57 2.79 -39.55 -20.40
N VAL A 58 3.07 -39.54 -19.09
CA VAL A 58 2.12 -40.10 -18.12
C VAL A 58 0.94 -39.16 -17.91
N HIS A 59 -0.24 -39.74 -17.66
CA HIS A 59 -1.47 -38.98 -17.44
C HIS A 59 -1.38 -38.01 -16.26
N ILE A 60 -0.71 -38.39 -15.18
CA ILE A 60 -0.54 -37.56 -13.99
C ILE A 60 0.22 -36.26 -14.27
N ARG A 61 1.17 -36.26 -15.22
CA ARG A 61 1.86 -35.03 -15.64
C ARG A 61 0.90 -34.08 -16.36
N GLN A 62 0.06 -34.61 -17.24
CA GLN A 62 -0.94 -33.80 -17.93
C GLN A 62 -1.97 -33.25 -16.94
N TYR A 63 -2.40 -34.06 -15.98
CA TYR A 63 -3.27 -33.62 -14.90
C TYR A 63 -2.70 -32.41 -14.13
N ILE A 64 -1.45 -32.47 -13.69
CA ILE A 64 -0.80 -31.35 -12.99
C ILE A 64 -0.76 -30.10 -13.88
N ILE A 65 -0.42 -30.24 -15.17
CA ILE A 65 -0.38 -29.13 -16.12
C ILE A 65 -1.77 -28.49 -16.27
N ASP A 66 -2.82 -29.30 -16.45
CA ASP A 66 -4.20 -28.82 -16.62
C ASP A 66 -4.70 -28.08 -15.36
N ARG A 67 -4.31 -28.53 -14.17
CA ARG A 67 -4.61 -27.84 -12.91
C ARG A 67 -3.90 -26.50 -12.79
N LEU A 68 -2.62 -26.43 -13.12
CA LEU A 68 -1.86 -25.17 -13.13
C LEU A 68 -2.38 -24.19 -14.18
N LEU A 69 -2.79 -24.68 -15.35
CA LEU A 69 -3.46 -23.86 -16.37
C LEU A 69 -4.77 -23.29 -15.84
N THR A 70 -5.61 -24.13 -15.23
CA THR A 70 -6.86 -23.69 -14.60
C THR A 70 -6.62 -22.62 -13.55
N GLN A 71 -5.62 -22.81 -12.69
CA GLN A 71 -5.23 -21.81 -11.68
C GLN A 71 -4.76 -20.50 -12.32
N SER A 72 -3.94 -20.58 -13.37
CA SER A 72 -3.44 -19.38 -14.06
C SER A 72 -4.59 -18.55 -14.66
N ILE A 73 -5.58 -19.20 -15.26
CA ILE A 73 -6.78 -18.55 -15.81
C ILE A 73 -7.59 -17.91 -14.68
N SER A 74 -7.78 -18.64 -13.57
CA SER A 74 -8.49 -18.10 -12.40
C SER A 74 -7.81 -16.83 -11.85
N TRP A 75 -6.48 -16.80 -11.78
CA TRP A 75 -5.77 -15.61 -11.33
C TRP A 75 -5.86 -14.45 -12.33
N GLU A 76 -5.84 -14.71 -13.64
CA GLU A 76 -6.04 -13.67 -14.66
C GLU A 76 -7.44 -13.04 -14.54
N ASP A 77 -8.47 -13.89 -14.51
CA ASP A 77 -9.88 -13.48 -14.54
C ASP A 77 -10.32 -12.86 -13.21
N ILE A 78 -10.09 -13.57 -12.11
CA ILE A 78 -10.68 -13.25 -10.79
C ILE A 78 -9.67 -12.49 -9.91
N GLY A 79 -8.38 -12.73 -10.08
CA GLY A 79 -7.30 -12.17 -9.27
C GLY A 79 -6.73 -13.15 -8.25
N MET A 80 -5.70 -12.72 -7.54
CA MET A 80 -5.00 -13.51 -6.53
C MET A 80 -5.48 -13.18 -5.12
N ARG A 81 -5.34 -14.14 -4.20
CA ARG A 81 -5.53 -13.95 -2.77
C ARG A 81 -4.30 -13.32 -2.12
N TRP A 82 -4.49 -12.75 -0.93
CA TRP A 82 -3.39 -12.11 -0.21
C TRP A 82 -2.30 -13.08 0.26
N ASP A 83 -2.69 -14.28 0.73
CA ASP A 83 -1.77 -15.33 1.12
C ASP A 83 -0.88 -15.78 -0.06
N GLU A 84 -1.44 -15.81 -1.27
CA GLU A 84 -0.70 -16.13 -2.49
C GLU A 84 0.35 -15.06 -2.83
N LEU A 85 -0.01 -13.78 -2.71
CA LEU A 85 0.94 -12.68 -2.89
C LEU A 85 2.04 -12.68 -1.82
N LEU A 86 1.68 -12.98 -0.58
CA LEU A 86 2.64 -13.12 0.52
C LEU A 86 3.59 -14.28 0.30
N ALA A 87 3.09 -15.43 -0.15
CA ALA A 87 3.93 -16.59 -0.47
C ALA A 87 5.01 -16.19 -1.50
N TRP A 88 4.60 -15.59 -2.62
CA TRP A 88 5.52 -15.15 -3.66
C TRP A 88 6.59 -14.17 -3.16
N ARG A 89 6.17 -13.15 -2.39
CA ARG A 89 7.07 -12.15 -1.81
C ARG A 89 8.14 -12.80 -0.93
N ASN A 90 7.75 -13.82 -0.17
CA ASN A 90 8.58 -14.46 0.84
C ASN A 90 9.39 -15.65 0.31
N TYR A 91 9.33 -15.96 -0.99
CA TYR A 91 10.17 -17.02 -1.56
C TYR A 91 11.66 -16.75 -1.35
N THR A 92 12.34 -17.79 -0.89
CA THR A 92 13.80 -17.91 -0.96
C THR A 92 14.29 -17.92 -2.41
N ASN A 93 15.58 -17.70 -2.62
CA ASN A 93 16.18 -17.75 -3.95
C ASN A 93 15.96 -19.10 -4.66
N GLN A 94 16.04 -20.21 -3.93
CA GLN A 94 15.82 -21.55 -4.49
C GLN A 94 14.36 -21.75 -4.91
N GLN A 95 13.42 -21.34 -4.04
CA GLN A 95 11.99 -21.39 -4.33
C GLN A 95 11.62 -20.56 -5.57
N ARG A 96 12.21 -19.36 -5.73
CA ARG A 96 12.01 -18.54 -6.93
C ARG A 96 12.46 -19.25 -8.21
N VAL A 97 13.59 -19.96 -8.17
CA VAL A 97 14.09 -20.71 -9.34
C VAL A 97 13.10 -21.80 -9.74
N VAL A 98 12.58 -22.55 -8.76
CA VAL A 98 11.59 -23.61 -9.02
C VAL A 98 10.29 -23.04 -9.54
N ALA A 99 9.73 -22.02 -8.87
CA ALA A 99 8.49 -21.36 -9.29
C ALA A 99 8.61 -20.80 -10.72
N ASN A 100 9.70 -20.09 -11.04
CA ASN A 100 9.92 -19.56 -12.38
C ASN A 100 9.99 -20.65 -13.43
N LYS A 101 10.58 -21.80 -13.11
CA LYS A 101 10.63 -22.95 -14.01
C LYS A 101 9.23 -23.54 -14.26
N VAL A 102 8.40 -23.65 -13.22
CA VAL A 102 7.00 -24.09 -13.33
C VAL A 102 6.21 -23.14 -14.22
N TRP A 103 6.26 -21.85 -13.95
CA TRP A 103 5.47 -20.87 -14.71
C TRP A 103 5.99 -20.63 -16.12
N ALA A 104 7.29 -20.86 -16.38
CA ALA A 104 7.82 -20.91 -17.74
C ALA A 104 7.21 -22.08 -18.54
N LEU A 105 7.08 -23.26 -17.94
CA LEU A 105 6.42 -24.41 -18.57
C LEU A 105 4.95 -24.11 -18.87
N ILE A 106 4.22 -23.53 -17.93
CA ILE A 106 2.80 -23.19 -18.14
C ILE A 106 2.63 -22.15 -19.25
N ARG A 107 3.50 -21.16 -19.31
CA ARG A 107 3.54 -20.19 -20.41
C ARG A 107 3.77 -20.88 -21.76
N GLU A 108 4.71 -21.83 -21.83
CA GLU A 108 4.98 -22.59 -23.05
C GLU A 108 3.78 -23.43 -23.51
N VAL A 109 3.07 -24.07 -22.58
CA VAL A 109 1.92 -24.93 -22.89
C VAL A 109 0.68 -24.10 -23.26
N SER A 110 0.42 -22.99 -22.56
CA SER A 110 -0.82 -22.21 -22.73
C SER A 110 -0.94 -21.50 -24.08
N SER A 111 0.16 -21.37 -24.85
CA SER A 111 0.24 -20.55 -26.08
C SER A 111 -0.17 -19.07 -25.89
N LYS A 112 -0.38 -18.63 -24.64
CA LYS A 112 -0.64 -17.26 -24.23
C LYS A 112 0.61 -16.71 -23.55
N GLN A 113 0.82 -15.41 -23.66
CA GLN A 113 1.86 -14.72 -22.91
C GLN A 113 1.37 -14.46 -21.47
N PHE A 114 1.25 -15.53 -20.68
CA PHE A 114 1.00 -15.42 -19.24
C PHE A 114 2.26 -14.89 -18.55
N GLU A 115 2.14 -13.75 -17.89
CA GLU A 115 3.22 -13.08 -17.15
C GLU A 115 2.87 -13.01 -15.66
N ILE A 116 3.22 -14.07 -14.93
CA ILE A 116 2.91 -14.19 -13.50
C ILE A 116 3.45 -13.00 -12.68
N ASP A 117 4.67 -12.53 -12.98
CA ASP A 117 5.26 -11.38 -12.29
C ASP A 117 4.44 -10.12 -12.48
N LYS A 118 3.93 -9.88 -13.69
CA LYS A 118 3.10 -8.71 -13.99
C LYS A 118 1.78 -8.77 -13.24
N LEU A 119 1.16 -9.95 -13.19
CA LEU A 119 -0.08 -10.16 -12.44
C LEU A 119 0.13 -9.91 -10.95
N ILE A 120 1.18 -10.50 -10.37
CA ILE A 120 1.52 -10.35 -8.95
C ILE A 120 1.80 -8.90 -8.60
N ASN A 121 2.58 -8.19 -9.42
CA ASN A 121 2.87 -6.78 -9.19
C ASN A 121 1.58 -5.94 -9.23
N THR A 122 0.73 -6.17 -10.23
CA THR A 122 -0.55 -5.46 -10.37
C THR A 122 -1.47 -5.69 -9.18
N GLU A 123 -1.61 -6.94 -8.72
CA GLU A 123 -2.44 -7.26 -7.56
C GLU A 123 -1.84 -6.76 -6.25
N ASN A 124 -0.51 -6.79 -6.12
CA ASN A 124 0.18 -6.21 -4.98
C ASN A 124 -0.04 -4.69 -4.90
N ASP A 125 0.06 -3.96 -6.01
CA ASP A 125 -0.16 -2.50 -6.03
C ASP A 125 -1.59 -2.15 -5.56
N LYS A 126 -2.60 -2.87 -6.07
CA LYS A 126 -4.00 -2.72 -5.62
C LYS A 126 -4.16 -3.00 -4.13
N MET A 127 -3.49 -4.04 -3.64
CA MET A 127 -3.53 -4.40 -2.22
C MET A 127 -2.84 -3.35 -1.35
N GLN A 128 -1.67 -2.85 -1.76
CA GLN A 128 -0.96 -1.78 -1.05
C GLN A 128 -1.80 -0.50 -0.96
N GLU A 129 -2.54 -0.14 -2.01
CA GLU A 129 -3.45 1.00 -1.94
C GLU A 129 -4.54 0.80 -0.87
N LYS A 130 -5.13 -0.39 -0.80
CA LYS A 130 -6.15 -0.72 0.22
C LYS A 130 -5.57 -0.74 1.63
N LEU A 131 -4.37 -1.31 1.80
CA LEU A 131 -3.64 -1.27 3.06
C LEU A 131 -3.34 0.16 3.51
N LYS A 132 -2.99 1.05 2.57
CA LYS A 132 -2.80 2.46 2.86
C LYS A 132 -4.10 3.13 3.33
N ILE A 133 -5.24 2.81 2.72
CA ILE A 133 -6.56 3.34 3.13
C ILE A 133 -6.88 2.97 4.59
N ILE A 134 -6.70 1.69 4.97
CA ILE A 134 -6.93 1.23 6.35
C ILE A 134 -5.90 1.74 7.35
N GLU A 135 -4.79 2.31 6.91
CA GLU A 135 -3.80 2.96 7.77
C GLU A 135 -4.13 4.44 7.97
N ILE A 136 -4.34 5.17 6.87
CA ILE A 136 -4.44 6.64 6.92
C ILE A 136 -5.79 7.12 7.47
N ILE A 137 -6.89 6.45 7.13
CA ILE A 137 -8.23 6.91 7.51
C ILE A 137 -8.44 6.80 9.02
N PRO A 138 -8.17 5.65 9.69
CA PRO A 138 -8.32 5.57 11.15
C PRO A 138 -7.51 6.64 11.88
N SER A 139 -6.28 6.92 11.41
CA SER A 139 -5.44 7.97 11.98
C SER A 139 -6.09 9.36 11.84
N CYS A 140 -6.64 9.69 10.67
CA CYS A 140 -7.37 10.94 10.47
C CYS A 140 -8.64 11.01 11.35
N LEU A 141 -9.41 9.93 11.46
CA LEU A 141 -10.58 9.87 12.34
C LEU A 141 -10.18 10.09 13.81
N ASP A 142 -9.03 9.57 14.23
CA ASP A 142 -8.52 9.76 15.59
C ASP A 142 -8.08 11.19 15.88
N ILE A 143 -7.55 11.88 14.88
CA ILE A 143 -7.00 13.23 15.06
C ILE A 143 -8.08 14.30 14.91
N TYR A 144 -8.99 14.14 13.94
CA TYR A 144 -9.93 15.19 13.53
C TYR A 144 -11.35 14.93 14.01
N CYS A 145 -11.72 13.68 14.31
CA CYS A 145 -13.12 13.29 14.57
C CYS A 145 -13.38 12.86 16.01
N SER A 146 -12.55 13.27 16.99
CA SER A 146 -12.62 12.78 18.38
C SER A 146 -13.99 12.87 19.04
N ASN A 147 -14.82 13.84 18.65
CA ASN A 147 -16.14 14.10 19.22
C ASN A 147 -17.30 13.72 18.28
N ALA A 148 -17.02 13.10 17.14
CA ALA A 148 -18.06 12.72 16.19
C ALA A 148 -18.76 11.41 16.63
N PRO A 149 -20.10 11.36 16.63
CA PRO A 149 -20.83 10.19 17.11
C PRO A 149 -20.71 8.98 16.17
N ASP A 150 -20.51 9.21 14.88
CA ASP A 150 -20.35 8.20 13.83
C ASP A 150 -18.91 7.66 13.69
N LYS A 151 -17.97 8.14 14.51
CA LYS A 151 -16.56 7.73 14.46
C LYS A 151 -16.38 6.22 14.62
N GLN A 152 -17.10 5.62 15.56
CA GLN A 152 -16.94 4.20 15.86
C GLN A 152 -17.45 3.34 14.71
N ASP A 153 -18.56 3.73 14.09
CA ASP A 153 -19.14 3.01 12.94
C ASP A 153 -18.13 2.91 11.78
N TYR A 154 -17.42 4.00 11.47
CA TYR A 154 -16.37 3.97 10.45
C TYR A 154 -15.15 3.15 10.86
N LYS A 155 -14.76 3.15 12.14
CA LYS A 155 -13.68 2.28 12.62
C LYS A 155 -14.02 0.81 12.50
N ASP A 156 -15.26 0.44 12.82
CA ASP A 156 -15.74 -0.94 12.70
C ASP A 156 -15.79 -1.37 11.22
N LEU A 157 -16.25 -0.49 10.32
CA LEU A 157 -16.20 -0.72 8.88
C LEU A 157 -14.75 -0.94 8.39
N LEU A 158 -13.81 -0.09 8.80
CA LEU A 158 -12.39 -0.21 8.42
C LEU A 158 -11.75 -1.49 8.97
N GLN A 159 -12.11 -1.91 10.20
CA GLN A 159 -11.65 -3.17 10.78
C GLN A 159 -12.22 -4.38 10.03
N ASN A 160 -13.49 -4.33 9.61
CA ASN A 160 -14.10 -5.38 8.81
C ASN A 160 -13.43 -5.51 7.44
N ILE A 161 -13.09 -4.39 6.80
CA ILE A 161 -12.28 -4.38 5.57
C ILE A 161 -10.92 -5.01 5.83
N ALA A 162 -10.22 -4.60 6.91
CA ALA A 162 -8.91 -5.14 7.28
C ALA A 162 -8.94 -6.66 7.47
N ASN A 163 -9.94 -7.17 8.20
CA ASN A 163 -10.11 -8.61 8.44
C ASN A 163 -10.38 -9.38 7.14
N SER A 164 -11.05 -8.76 6.18
CA SER A 164 -11.40 -9.39 4.90
C SER A 164 -10.21 -9.63 3.96
N PHE A 165 -9.07 -8.95 4.19
CA PHE A 165 -7.87 -9.14 3.37
C PHE A 165 -7.22 -10.51 3.53
N THR A 166 -7.39 -11.15 4.68
CA THR A 166 -6.67 -12.39 5.00
C THR A 166 -7.16 -13.60 4.21
N GLU A 167 -8.42 -13.61 3.78
CA GLU A 167 -9.06 -14.79 3.19
C GLU A 167 -9.64 -14.56 1.80
N LYS A 168 -9.78 -13.29 1.36
CA LYS A 168 -10.44 -12.96 0.10
C LYS A 168 -9.45 -12.67 -1.03
N ILE A 169 -9.94 -12.85 -2.25
CA ILE A 169 -9.26 -12.42 -3.47
C ILE A 169 -9.11 -10.89 -3.43
N VAL A 170 -7.91 -10.37 -3.67
CA VAL A 170 -7.56 -8.95 -3.51
C VAL A 170 -8.56 -8.06 -4.24
N ARG A 171 -8.92 -8.38 -5.50
CA ARG A 171 -9.88 -7.59 -6.29
C ARG A 171 -11.28 -7.50 -5.66
N THR A 172 -11.71 -8.53 -4.93
CA THR A 172 -13.08 -8.63 -4.39
C THR A 172 -13.30 -7.81 -3.12
N VAL A 173 -12.23 -7.39 -2.44
CA VAL A 173 -12.35 -6.51 -1.27
C VAL A 173 -12.64 -5.09 -1.75
N ALA A 174 -13.91 -4.71 -1.84
CA ALA A 174 -14.31 -3.35 -2.18
C ALA A 174 -14.14 -2.42 -0.97
N ILE A 175 -13.67 -1.20 -1.22
CA ILE A 175 -13.79 -0.10 -0.25
C ILE A 175 -15.22 0.45 -0.39
N PRO A 176 -16.04 0.41 0.67
CA PRO A 176 -17.39 0.96 0.64
C PRO A 176 -17.35 2.47 0.33
N ASN A 177 -18.37 2.97 -0.36
CA ASN A 177 -18.44 4.39 -0.75
C ASN A 177 -18.38 5.33 0.47
N GLU A 178 -18.91 4.87 1.60
CA GLU A 178 -18.89 5.56 2.89
C GLU A 178 -17.47 5.80 3.43
N ILE A 179 -16.52 4.93 3.06
CA ILE A 179 -15.09 5.07 3.37
C ILE A 179 -14.37 5.80 2.24
N ASP A 180 -14.74 5.52 0.99
CA ASP A 180 -14.09 6.08 -0.20
C ASP A 180 -14.12 7.62 -0.22
N GLN A 181 -15.23 8.22 0.24
CA GLN A 181 -15.36 9.68 0.38
C GLN A 181 -14.29 10.32 1.28
N PHE A 182 -13.69 9.57 2.23
CA PHE A 182 -12.62 10.09 3.08
C PHE A 182 -11.24 9.99 2.46
N VAL A 183 -11.06 9.15 1.43
CA VAL A 183 -9.74 8.85 0.85
C VAL A 183 -9.02 10.11 0.37
N PRO A 184 -9.64 11.05 -0.37
CA PRO A 184 -8.95 12.26 -0.82
C PRO A 184 -8.49 13.14 0.35
N ILE A 185 -9.37 13.36 1.33
CA ILE A 185 -9.08 14.20 2.50
C ILE A 185 -8.00 13.55 3.37
N ALA A 186 -8.09 12.24 3.62
CA ALA A 186 -7.10 11.52 4.41
C ALA A 186 -5.73 11.47 3.72
N LYS A 187 -5.67 11.23 2.39
CA LYS A 187 -4.42 11.28 1.62
C LYS A 187 -3.74 12.66 1.73
N ARG A 188 -4.53 13.73 1.83
CA ARG A 188 -4.04 15.11 1.96
C ARG A 188 -3.62 15.46 3.38
N LEU A 189 -4.43 15.16 4.39
CA LEU A 189 -4.20 15.59 5.78
C LEU A 189 -3.27 14.67 6.58
N HIS A 190 -3.25 13.37 6.27
CA HIS A 190 -2.47 12.38 7.02
C HIS A 190 -0.96 12.68 7.09
N PRO A 191 -0.27 13.11 6.02
CA PRO A 191 1.16 13.43 6.08
C PRO A 191 1.50 14.50 7.13
N TYR A 192 0.58 15.42 7.41
CA TYR A 192 0.76 16.55 8.32
C TYR A 192 0.23 16.27 9.72
N SER A 193 -0.35 15.09 9.95
CA SER A 193 -0.96 14.67 11.23
C SER A 193 -0.07 14.88 12.46
N LYS A 194 1.24 14.74 12.29
CA LYS A 194 2.25 14.86 13.34
C LYS A 194 2.96 16.22 13.37
N SER A 195 2.61 17.14 12.46
CA SER A 195 3.21 18.46 12.44
C SER A 195 2.75 19.29 13.65
N THR A 196 3.71 19.81 14.41
CA THR A 196 3.43 20.66 15.58
C THR A 196 2.80 21.97 15.13
N VAL A 197 3.32 22.52 14.03
CA VAL A 197 2.84 23.78 13.44
C VAL A 197 1.39 23.65 13.00
N TRP A 198 1.06 22.59 12.26
CA TRP A 198 -0.32 22.31 11.84
C TRP A 198 -1.25 22.12 13.05
N HIS A 199 -0.80 21.35 14.04
CA HIS A 199 -1.58 21.09 15.24
C HIS A 199 -1.91 22.39 15.99
N LEU A 200 -0.93 23.28 16.16
CA LEU A 200 -1.12 24.57 16.82
C LEU A 200 -2.03 25.49 16.02
N PHE A 201 -1.84 25.56 14.70
CA PHE A 201 -2.69 26.37 13.82
C PHE A 201 -4.17 26.01 13.98
N ARG A 202 -4.48 24.71 13.96
CA ARG A 202 -5.84 24.19 14.12
C ARG A 202 -6.48 24.54 15.47
N GLN A 203 -5.68 24.76 16.51
CA GLN A 203 -6.17 25.12 17.85
C GLN A 203 -6.45 26.61 18.01
N GLN A 204 -6.00 27.44 17.07
CA GLN A 204 -6.25 28.88 17.13
C GLN A 204 -7.71 29.17 16.79
N PRO A 205 -8.37 30.08 17.54
CA PRO A 205 -9.68 30.56 17.14
C PRO A 205 -9.53 31.25 15.77
N LEU A 206 -10.27 30.76 14.77
CA LEU A 206 -10.40 31.33 13.42
C LEU A 206 -11.14 32.68 13.49
N THR A 207 -10.57 33.65 14.20
CA THR A 207 -11.17 34.97 14.45
C THR A 207 -10.83 36.00 13.36
N LEU A 208 -10.19 35.59 12.26
CA LEU A 208 -9.68 36.48 11.20
C LEU A 208 -10.10 36.07 9.79
N LEU A 209 -11.27 35.46 9.63
CA LEU A 209 -11.91 35.36 8.31
C LEU A 209 -12.90 36.53 8.16
N PRO A 210 -12.84 37.32 7.07
CA PRO A 210 -13.95 38.20 6.71
C PRO A 210 -15.16 37.31 6.44
N SER A 211 -16.09 37.27 7.39
CA SER A 211 -17.36 36.58 7.22
C SER A 211 -18.17 37.29 6.14
N ALA A 212 -18.31 36.66 4.99
CA ALA A 212 -19.32 37.05 4.02
C ALA A 212 -20.69 36.58 4.54
N THR A 213 -21.45 37.54 5.06
CA THR A 213 -22.92 37.66 5.07
C THR A 213 -23.79 36.52 5.63
N ASP A 214 -24.60 36.92 6.61
CA ASP A 214 -26.00 36.54 6.88
C ASP A 214 -26.40 35.07 6.90
N THR A 215 -26.80 34.57 8.08
CA THR A 215 -28.23 34.51 8.47
C THR A 215 -28.40 33.95 9.88
N ASN A 216 -29.34 34.55 10.61
CA ASN A 216 -29.95 33.99 11.81
C ASN A 216 -30.65 32.66 11.46
N VAL A 217 -30.11 31.54 11.90
CA VAL A 217 -30.88 30.29 12.04
C VAL A 217 -30.50 29.64 13.37
N LYS A 218 -31.46 29.57 14.30
CA LYS A 218 -31.42 28.65 15.44
C LYS A 218 -31.74 27.25 14.90
N GLU A 219 -30.77 26.62 14.28
CA GLU A 219 -30.80 25.18 14.05
C GLU A 219 -30.22 24.52 15.30
N THR A 220 -30.97 23.57 15.87
CA THR A 220 -30.35 22.55 16.73
C THR A 220 -29.16 22.01 15.95
N PRO A 221 -27.92 22.11 16.46
CA PRO A 221 -26.76 21.75 15.68
C PRO A 221 -26.89 20.27 15.35
N ASP A 222 -27.05 19.96 14.06
CA ASP A 222 -26.98 18.58 13.60
C ASP A 222 -25.69 17.97 14.17
N PRO A 223 -25.73 16.71 14.62
CA PRO A 223 -24.55 16.06 15.17
C PRO A 223 -23.43 16.14 14.15
N ILE A 224 -22.33 16.79 14.55
CA ILE A 224 -21.18 17.01 13.70
C ILE A 224 -20.58 15.64 13.33
N THR A 225 -20.76 15.23 12.07
CA THR A 225 -20.31 13.93 11.54
C THR A 225 -18.81 13.92 11.27
N CYS A 226 -18.20 12.74 11.19
CA CYS A 226 -16.81 12.58 10.76
C CYS A 226 -16.54 13.26 9.40
N HIS A 227 -17.48 13.14 8.47
CA HIS A 227 -17.38 13.79 7.16
C HIS A 227 -17.38 15.32 7.26
N GLY A 228 -18.26 15.88 8.08
CA GLY A 228 -18.28 17.32 8.36
C GLY A 228 -16.95 17.81 8.94
N LEU A 229 -16.42 17.12 9.95
CA LEU A 229 -15.15 17.49 10.60
C LEU A 229 -13.96 17.39 9.67
N LEU A 230 -13.86 16.30 8.91
CA LEU A 230 -12.77 16.12 7.95
C LEU A 230 -12.83 17.17 6.83
N THR A 231 -14.03 17.49 6.33
CA THR A 231 -14.22 18.55 5.34
C THR A 231 -13.84 19.92 5.91
N GLN A 232 -14.19 20.20 7.16
CA GLN A 232 -13.80 21.44 7.83
C GLN A 232 -12.28 21.50 8.05
N ALA A 233 -11.67 20.39 8.46
CA ALA A 233 -10.23 20.29 8.63
C ALA A 233 -9.49 20.52 7.31
N ASP A 234 -10.01 19.97 6.20
CA ASP A 234 -9.45 20.15 4.85
C ASP A 234 -9.51 21.63 4.41
N LYS A 235 -10.65 22.30 4.60
CA LYS A 235 -10.78 23.74 4.35
C LYS A 235 -9.85 24.58 5.23
N THR A 236 -9.69 24.19 6.49
CA THR A 236 -8.75 24.85 7.41
C THR A 236 -7.31 24.65 6.98
N PHE A 237 -7.01 23.49 6.37
CA PHE A 237 -5.70 23.18 5.83
C PHE A 237 -5.37 24.02 4.59
N ASP A 238 -6.35 24.36 3.75
CA ASP A 238 -6.16 25.35 2.68
C ASP A 238 -5.68 26.71 3.21
N LEU A 239 -6.34 27.19 4.28
CA LEU A 239 -5.99 28.46 4.92
C LEU A 239 -4.58 28.42 5.52
N PHE A 240 -4.24 27.29 6.16
CA PHE A 240 -2.91 27.06 6.71
C PHE A 240 -1.84 27.10 5.61
N ALA A 241 -2.04 26.37 4.51
CA ALA A 241 -1.09 26.34 3.39
C ALA A 241 -0.93 27.73 2.74
N ALA A 242 -2.02 28.49 2.59
CA ALA A 242 -1.97 29.85 2.08
C ALA A 242 -1.19 30.79 3.00
N GLN A 243 -1.47 30.74 4.32
CA GLN A 243 -0.76 31.56 5.30
C GLN A 243 0.72 31.19 5.42
N LEU A 244 1.06 29.91 5.31
CA LEU A 244 2.43 29.44 5.29
C LEU A 244 3.18 29.99 4.07
N ASN A 245 2.60 29.91 2.88
CA ASN A 245 3.19 30.46 1.65
C ASN A 245 3.35 31.98 1.71
N ASP A 246 2.33 32.71 2.19
CA ASP A 246 2.40 34.16 2.34
C ASP A 246 3.51 34.57 3.32
N THR A 247 3.59 33.87 4.45
CA THR A 247 4.63 34.11 5.45
C THR A 247 6.02 33.92 4.87
N CYS A 248 6.25 32.79 4.21
CA CYS A 248 7.56 32.47 3.64
C CYS A 248 7.91 33.37 2.46
N THR A 249 6.93 33.88 1.72
CA THR A 249 7.14 34.88 0.65
C THR A 249 7.54 36.23 1.22
N ASN A 250 6.85 36.68 2.27
CA ASN A 250 7.04 37.99 2.90
C ASN A 250 8.07 37.98 4.05
N TRP A 251 8.94 36.97 4.08
CA TRP A 251 9.77 36.68 5.24
C TRP A 251 10.68 37.82 5.70
N LYS A 252 11.17 38.62 4.75
CA LYS A 252 12.06 39.77 5.02
C LYS A 252 11.37 40.91 5.77
N THR A 253 10.04 40.98 5.68
CA THR A 253 9.22 42.03 6.29
C THR A 253 8.50 41.57 7.56
N LEU A 254 8.59 40.29 7.90
CA LEU A 254 7.95 39.74 9.08
C LEU A 254 8.77 40.01 10.34
N SER A 255 8.07 40.31 11.44
CA SER A 255 8.69 40.40 12.75
C SER A 255 9.15 39.01 13.23
N VAL A 256 10.21 39.00 14.04
CA VAL A 256 10.70 37.79 14.72
C VAL A 256 9.60 37.12 15.55
N SER A 257 8.68 37.90 16.12
CA SER A 257 7.52 37.38 16.86
C SER A 257 6.57 36.54 15.99
N SER A 258 6.31 36.95 14.74
CA SER A 258 5.47 36.20 13.80
C SER A 258 6.11 34.86 13.43
N TRP A 259 7.43 34.83 13.27
CA TRP A 259 8.17 33.59 13.10
C TRP A 259 8.04 32.68 14.30
N ILE A 260 8.20 33.21 15.51
CA ILE A 260 8.11 32.44 16.75
C ILE A 260 6.73 31.82 16.94
N HIS A 261 5.71 32.50 16.46
CA HIS A 261 4.35 32.00 16.51
C HIS A 261 4.13 30.82 15.56
N LEU A 262 4.78 30.81 14.40
CA LEU A 262 4.69 29.74 13.42
C LEU A 262 5.53 28.51 13.79
N PHE A 263 6.75 28.71 14.31
CA PHE A 263 7.64 27.63 14.73
C PHE A 263 8.02 27.77 16.21
N PRO A 264 7.10 27.51 17.14
CA PRO A 264 7.35 27.78 18.55
C PRO A 264 8.30 26.78 19.21
N ASP A 265 8.39 25.54 18.72
CA ASP A 265 9.26 24.51 19.28
C ASP A 265 10.48 24.22 18.39
N LYS A 266 11.65 24.67 18.84
CA LYS A 266 12.95 24.46 18.19
C LYS A 266 13.25 22.97 17.97
N ARG A 267 12.79 22.07 18.84
CA ARG A 267 13.12 20.64 18.77
C ARG A 267 12.47 19.94 17.58
N TYR A 268 11.38 20.49 17.06
CA TYR A 268 10.61 19.92 15.96
C TYR A 268 10.77 20.70 14.66
N ILE A 269 11.57 21.78 14.65
CA ILE A 269 11.63 22.67 13.48
C ILE A 269 12.14 21.96 12.22
N ASP A 270 13.21 21.17 12.31
CA ASP A 270 13.72 20.40 11.16
C ASP A 270 12.69 19.41 10.62
N TYR A 271 11.94 18.79 11.53
CA TYR A 271 10.90 17.81 11.21
C TYR A 271 9.68 18.48 10.55
N ASP A 272 9.16 19.54 11.17
CA ASP A 272 8.02 20.30 10.67
C ASP A 272 8.33 20.90 9.30
N LEU A 273 9.53 21.44 9.11
CA LEU A 273 9.93 22.00 7.82
C LEU A 273 10.08 20.95 6.73
N GLY A 274 10.64 19.78 7.03
CA GLY A 274 10.70 18.68 6.07
C GLY A 274 9.32 18.17 5.66
N ILE A 275 8.36 18.15 6.59
CA ILE A 275 6.98 17.73 6.29
C ILE A 275 6.21 18.81 5.53
N LEU A 276 6.44 20.08 5.83
CA LEU A 276 5.73 21.22 5.22
C LEU A 276 6.34 21.67 3.89
N GLU A 277 7.56 21.27 3.56
CA GLU A 277 8.25 21.57 2.30
C GLU A 277 7.38 21.37 1.05
N PRO A 278 6.61 20.27 0.91
CA PRO A 278 5.75 20.05 -0.26
C PRO A 278 4.57 21.03 -0.39
N LEU A 279 4.23 21.78 0.67
CA LEU A 279 3.17 22.80 0.63
C LEU A 279 3.67 24.14 0.08
N LEU A 280 4.98 24.30 -0.05
CA LEU A 280 5.59 25.55 -0.43
C LEU A 280 5.83 25.61 -1.93
N ASP A 281 5.65 26.81 -2.49
CA ASP A 281 6.09 27.08 -3.85
C ASP A 281 7.60 26.83 -3.98
N ALA A 282 8.02 26.23 -5.10
CA ALA A 282 9.42 25.88 -5.35
C ALA A 282 10.38 27.08 -5.29
N VAL A 283 9.85 28.29 -5.51
CA VAL A 283 10.58 29.58 -5.41
C VAL A 283 10.86 29.94 -3.95
N VAL A 284 10.02 29.47 -3.03
CA VAL A 284 10.01 29.79 -1.60
C VAL A 284 10.72 28.71 -0.77
N THR A 285 10.80 27.47 -1.26
CA THR A 285 11.51 26.36 -0.59
C THR A 285 12.95 26.69 -0.15
N PRO A 286 13.81 27.36 -0.94
CA PRO A 286 15.17 27.71 -0.51
C PRO A 286 15.21 28.72 0.64
N ILE A 287 14.18 29.56 0.77
CA ILE A 287 14.04 30.56 1.83
C ILE A 287 13.79 29.88 3.17
N LEU A 288 13.07 28.76 3.14
CA LEU A 288 12.80 27.93 4.32
C LEU A 288 14.09 27.45 5.01
N LYS A 289 15.12 27.14 4.24
CA LYS A 289 16.46 26.78 4.75
C LYS A 289 17.21 27.96 5.37
N GLN A 290 17.04 29.16 4.82
CA GLN A 290 17.61 30.38 5.42
C GLN A 290 16.91 30.74 6.74
N ILE A 291 15.61 30.46 6.83
CA ILE A 291 14.84 30.60 8.07
C ILE A 291 15.33 29.59 9.13
N LEU A 292 15.68 28.36 8.73
CA LEU A 292 16.31 27.35 9.59
C LEU A 292 17.63 27.82 10.22
N ASP A 293 18.49 28.43 9.42
CA ASP A 293 19.77 28.97 9.89
C ASP A 293 19.57 30.10 10.91
N PHE A 294 18.54 30.95 10.71
CA PHE A 294 18.14 31.96 11.68
C PHE A 294 17.65 31.32 13.01
N TRP A 295 16.85 30.26 12.92
CA TRP A 295 16.23 29.61 14.06
C TRP A 295 17.18 28.79 14.93
N THR A 296 18.13 28.11 14.30
CA THR A 296 19.21 27.41 15.01
C THR A 296 20.12 28.38 15.75
N GLY A 297 20.31 29.61 15.24
CA GLY A 297 21.07 30.71 15.86
C GLY A 297 20.29 31.64 16.81
N ARG A 298 18.98 31.42 17.02
CA ARG A 298 18.07 32.35 17.73
C ARG A 298 18.51 32.73 19.14
N GLU A 299 19.17 31.82 19.87
CA GLU A 299 19.65 32.08 21.24
C GLU A 299 20.71 33.20 21.28
N ASN A 300 21.58 33.26 20.26
CA ASN A 300 22.59 34.33 20.15
C ASN A 300 21.96 35.69 19.78
N LEU A 301 20.87 35.68 19.02
CA LEU A 301 20.15 36.89 18.60
C LEU A 301 19.25 37.46 19.70
N MET A 302 18.57 36.60 20.47
CA MET A 302 17.75 37.03 21.60
C MET A 302 18.60 37.71 22.70
N CYS A 303 19.84 37.25 22.92
CA CYS A 303 20.80 37.90 23.81
C CYS A 303 21.23 39.29 23.33
N LEU A 304 21.25 39.54 22.02
CA LEU A 304 21.61 40.85 21.45
C LEU A 304 20.46 41.85 21.47
N CYS A 305 19.20 41.39 21.41
CA CYS A 305 18.02 42.26 21.44
C CYS A 305 17.52 42.62 22.85
N GLN A 306 18.12 42.03 23.89
CA GLN A 306 17.85 42.35 25.31
C GLN A 306 18.96 43.20 25.95
N GLY A 307 19.95 43.64 25.18
CA GLY A 307 21.05 44.53 25.58
C GLY A 307 20.85 45.97 25.14
#